data_AF-A0A962G9A0-F1
#
_entry.id   AF-A0A962G9A0-F1
#
_cell.length_a   1.000
_cell.length_b   1.000
_cell.length_c   1.000
_cell.angle_alpha   90.00
_cell.angle_beta   90.00
_cell.angle_gamma   90.00
#
_symmetry.space_group_name_H-M   'P 1'
#
loop_
_entity.id
_entity.type
_entity.pdbx_description
1 polymer ?
#
loop_
_entity_poly.entity_id
_entity_poly.type
_entity_poly.pdbx_seq_one_letter_code
_entity_poly.pdbx_strand_id
1 'polypeptide(L)'
;MSTTRRLWIALGLLLGTTFAVLLWMGSEIHRLAPPLPERVVAASGQVLFTRAELEEGRQVWQSFGGQQLGSVWGHGALVAPDWSADWLHRESSELLDLWARRDYAAAYANLGEPEKASLKARLQAEMRSNTYDADAQTITVSNDRALAISNVAAHYVSLFSNDPATQTLREGYAMRNDTVPDLRHRQELAGFFFWTSWAAATNRPDSPISYTSNWPYEPLVGNSPTPGSFI
;
A
#
# COMPACT_ATOMS: atom_id res chain seq x y z
N MET A 1 -48.87 0.55 29.01
CA MET A 1 -47.61 1.35 28.97
C MET A 1 -47.87 2.66 28.25
N SER A 2 -47.38 3.80 28.74
CA SER A 2 -47.49 5.08 28.03
C SER A 2 -46.70 5.06 26.71
N THR A 3 -47.11 5.86 25.74
CA THR A 3 -46.43 6.02 24.45
C THR A 3 -44.96 6.45 24.65
N THR A 4 -44.71 7.38 25.57
CA THR A 4 -43.35 7.81 25.94
C THR A 4 -42.47 6.66 26.41
N ARG A 5 -42.99 5.76 27.26
CA ARG A 5 -42.22 4.60 27.75
C ARG A 5 -41.88 3.62 26.62
N ARG A 6 -42.78 3.43 25.66
CA ARG A 6 -42.51 2.59 24.47
C ARG A 6 -41.43 3.20 23.59
N LEU A 7 -41.45 4.51 23.36
CA LEU A 7 -40.44 5.21 22.57
C LEU A 7 -39.05 5.17 23.22
N TRP A 8 -38.95 5.34 24.54
CA TRP A 8 -37.68 5.24 25.25
C TRP A 8 -37.09 3.81 25.21
N ILE A 9 -37.92 2.78 25.30
CA ILE A 9 -37.47 1.39 25.14
C ILE A 9 -37.00 1.16 23.70
N ALA A 10 -37.75 1.63 22.70
CA ALA A 10 -37.35 1.51 21.30
C ALA A 10 -36.02 2.22 21.02
N LEU A 11 -35.82 3.43 21.55
CA LEU A 11 -34.55 4.17 21.45
C LEU A 11 -33.42 3.43 22.17
N GLY A 12 -33.66 2.92 23.38
CA GLY A 12 -32.67 2.14 24.12
C GLY A 12 -32.26 0.87 23.39
N LEU A 13 -33.21 0.17 22.77
CA LEU A 13 -32.93 -0.99 21.92
C LEU A 13 -32.13 -0.60 20.67
N LEU A 14 -32.52 0.47 19.98
CA LEU A 14 -31.82 0.98 18.81
C LEU A 14 -30.35 1.32 19.14
N LEU A 15 -30.13 2.08 20.22
CA LEU A 15 -28.78 2.43 20.63
C LEU A 15 -28.00 1.18 21.07
N GLY A 16 -28.60 0.33 21.90
CA GLY A 16 -27.95 -0.90 22.35
C GLY A 16 -27.50 -1.81 21.22
N THR A 17 -28.35 -2.02 20.21
CA THR A 17 -28.01 -2.87 19.05
C THR A 17 -26.98 -2.22 18.14
N THR A 18 -27.12 -0.92 17.84
CA THR A 18 -26.16 -0.22 16.96
C THR A 18 -24.77 -0.12 17.58
N PHE A 19 -24.66 0.16 18.89
CA PHE A 19 -23.36 0.14 19.58
C PHE A 19 -22.77 -1.27 19.67
N ALA A 20 -23.59 -2.31 19.86
CA ALA A 20 -23.10 -3.69 19.87
C ALA A 20 -22.50 -4.08 18.51
N VAL A 21 -23.16 -3.72 17.40
CA VAL A 21 -22.63 -3.94 16.03
C VAL A 21 -21.34 -3.15 15.82
N LEU A 22 -21.30 -1.88 16.25
CA LEU A 22 -20.11 -1.04 16.11
C LEU A 22 -18.90 -1.61 16.85
N LEU A 23 -19.08 -2.04 18.11
CA LEU A 23 -18.01 -2.62 18.92
C LEU A 23 -17.53 -3.96 18.35
N TRP A 24 -18.46 -4.78 17.86
CA TRP A 24 -18.12 -6.04 17.21
C TRP A 24 -17.31 -5.81 15.93
N MET A 25 -17.74 -4.90 15.05
CA MET A 25 -16.99 -4.52 13.85
C MET A 25 -15.63 -3.92 14.17
N GLY A 26 -15.53 -3.07 15.20
CA GLY A 26 -14.26 -2.51 15.67
C GLY A 26 -13.28 -3.58 16.13
N SER A 27 -13.77 -4.60 16.84
CA SER A 27 -12.95 -5.76 17.24
C SER A 27 -12.44 -6.55 16.04
N GLU A 28 -13.28 -6.76 15.02
CA GLU A 28 -12.86 -7.45 13.79
C GLU A 28 -11.83 -6.64 12.99
N ILE A 29 -11.96 -5.31 12.91
CA ILE A 29 -10.96 -4.43 12.29
C ILE A 29 -9.60 -4.62 12.96
N HIS A 30 -9.52 -4.69 14.29
CA HIS A 30 -8.25 -4.90 15.00
C HIS A 30 -7.62 -6.27 14.73
N ARG A 31 -8.43 -7.33 14.64
CA ARG A 31 -7.96 -8.70 14.38
C ARG A 31 -7.53 -8.91 12.94
N LEU A 32 -8.20 -8.24 12.01
CA LEU A 32 -8.07 -8.46 10.57
C LEU A 32 -7.29 -7.34 9.87
N ALA A 33 -6.70 -6.39 10.61
CA ALA A 33 -5.85 -5.34 10.07
C ALA A 33 -4.61 -5.95 9.38
N PRO A 34 -4.07 -5.31 8.33
CA PRO A 34 -2.79 -5.71 7.78
C PRO A 34 -1.71 -5.63 8.87
N PRO A 35 -0.91 -6.69 9.07
CA PRO A 35 0.13 -6.67 10.09
C PRO A 35 1.23 -5.68 9.71
N LEU A 36 1.73 -4.96 10.71
CA LEU A 36 2.99 -4.23 10.58
C LEU A 36 4.12 -5.20 10.97
N PRO A 37 5.03 -5.58 10.05
CA PRO A 37 6.08 -6.54 10.36
C PRO A 37 7.19 -5.93 11.22
N GLU A 38 7.95 -6.77 11.90
CA GLU A 38 9.19 -6.40 12.57
C GLU A 38 10.29 -6.04 11.57
N ARG A 39 10.30 -6.73 10.43
CA ARG A 39 11.22 -6.46 9.32
C ARG A 39 10.64 -6.91 7.98
N VAL A 40 11.08 -6.24 6.94
CA VAL A 40 10.89 -6.63 5.54
C VAL A 40 12.26 -7.05 5.03
N VAL A 41 12.37 -8.25 4.47
CA VAL A 41 13.65 -8.82 4.04
C VAL A 41 13.56 -9.33 2.61
N ALA A 42 14.65 -9.22 1.86
CA ALA A 42 14.82 -9.92 0.60
C ALA A 42 15.10 -11.41 0.85
N ALA A 43 14.84 -12.27 -0.14
CA ALA A 43 15.16 -13.70 -0.09
C ALA A 43 16.66 -13.98 0.12
N SER A 44 17.54 -13.01 -0.20
CA SER A 44 18.98 -13.04 0.11
C SER A 44 19.31 -12.83 1.59
N GLY A 45 18.35 -12.42 2.41
CA GLY A 45 18.53 -12.04 3.82
C GLY A 45 18.81 -10.54 4.03
N GLN A 46 18.90 -9.74 2.97
CA GLN A 46 19.04 -8.28 3.10
C GLN A 46 17.78 -7.68 3.75
N VAL A 47 17.96 -6.93 4.84
CA VAL A 47 16.88 -6.14 5.45
C VAL A 47 16.62 -4.92 4.59
N LEU A 48 15.34 -4.71 4.22
CA LEU A 48 14.88 -3.56 3.44
C LEU A 48 14.31 -2.47 4.34
N PHE A 49 13.46 -2.87 5.29
CA PHE A 49 12.85 -1.97 6.27
C PHE A 49 12.67 -2.70 7.60
N THR A 50 12.73 -1.96 8.70
CA THR A 50 12.40 -2.40 10.06
C THR A 50 11.09 -1.78 10.53
N ARG A 51 10.44 -2.37 11.53
CA ARG A 51 9.24 -1.76 12.16
C ARG A 51 9.46 -0.31 12.53
N ALA A 52 10.59 -0.02 13.18
CA ALA A 52 10.92 1.33 13.63
C ALA A 52 10.96 2.32 12.46
N GLU A 53 11.58 1.94 11.33
CA GLU A 53 11.62 2.78 10.13
C GLU A 53 10.23 2.95 9.49
N LEU A 54 9.39 1.91 9.48
CA LEU A 54 8.01 2.00 8.98
C LEU A 54 7.15 2.93 9.85
N GLU A 55 7.30 2.85 11.17
CA GLU A 55 6.59 3.71 12.12
C GLU A 55 7.07 5.15 12.08
N GLU A 56 8.38 5.36 11.93
CA GLU A 56 8.99 6.68 11.75
C GLU A 56 8.56 7.29 10.41
N GLY A 57 8.55 6.50 9.33
CA GLY A 57 8.05 6.94 8.02
C GLY A 57 6.60 7.45 8.07
N ARG A 58 5.74 6.79 8.87
CA ARG A 58 4.38 7.26 9.14
C ARG A 58 4.37 8.60 9.89
N GLN A 59 5.26 8.80 10.87
CA GLN A 59 5.38 10.08 11.59
C GLN A 59 5.88 11.20 10.70
N VAL A 60 6.88 10.91 9.84
CA VAL A 60 7.37 11.83 8.81
C VAL A 60 6.22 12.23 7.88
N TRP A 61 5.43 11.27 7.40
CA TRP A 61 4.24 11.54 6.58
C TRP A 61 3.27 12.51 7.27
N GLN A 62 2.99 12.29 8.56
CA GLN A 62 2.14 13.18 9.35
C GLN A 62 2.74 14.58 9.49
N SER A 63 4.06 14.69 9.63
CA SER A 63 4.76 15.95 9.92
C SER A 63 4.65 17.02 8.83
N PHE A 64 4.57 16.61 7.55
CA PHE A 64 4.41 17.55 6.43
C PHE A 64 2.95 17.79 6.03
N GLY A 65 1.99 17.25 6.78
CA GLY A 65 0.55 17.46 6.58
C GLY A 65 -0.23 16.18 6.27
N GLY A 66 0.43 15.04 6.07
CA GLY A 66 -0.21 13.74 5.84
C GLY A 66 -1.25 13.77 4.72
N GLN A 67 -2.51 13.58 5.10
CA GLN A 67 -3.66 13.59 4.19
C GLN A 67 -3.96 14.94 3.55
N GLN A 68 -3.29 16.02 3.95
CA GLN A 68 -3.49 17.35 3.35
C GLN A 68 -2.67 17.55 2.07
N LEU A 69 -1.66 16.72 1.81
CA LEU A 69 -0.84 16.82 0.60
C LEU A 69 -1.35 15.91 -0.53
N GLY A 70 -1.55 14.64 -0.21
CA GLY A 70 -2.12 13.63 -1.08
C GLY A 70 -2.93 12.65 -0.25
N SER A 71 -3.14 11.43 -0.75
CA SER A 71 -3.92 10.41 -0.06
C SER A 71 -3.13 9.14 0.23
N VAL A 72 -3.58 8.40 1.24
CA VAL A 72 -3.16 7.03 1.53
C VAL A 72 -4.43 6.22 1.70
N TRP A 73 -4.53 5.09 0.98
CA TRP A 73 -5.73 4.25 0.98
C TRP A 73 -7.02 5.02 0.64
N GLY A 74 -6.92 5.95 -0.30
CA GLY A 74 -8.03 6.75 -0.82
C GLY A 74 -8.46 7.91 0.08
N HIS A 75 -7.86 8.07 1.26
CA HIS A 75 -8.20 9.13 2.21
C HIS A 75 -7.15 10.23 2.17
N GLY A 76 -7.53 11.41 1.69
CA GLY A 76 -6.71 12.61 1.70
C GLY A 76 -7.03 13.59 0.58
N ALA A 77 -6.10 14.49 0.31
CA ALA A 77 -6.18 15.48 -0.74
C ALA A 77 -6.07 14.84 -2.13
N LEU A 78 -6.53 15.56 -3.16
CA LEU A 78 -6.69 15.04 -4.52
C LEU A 78 -5.75 15.70 -5.55
N VAL A 79 -4.79 16.52 -5.10
CA VAL A 79 -3.82 17.18 -6.00
C VAL A 79 -2.59 16.31 -6.20
N ALA A 80 -1.87 15.99 -5.12
CA ALA A 80 -0.86 14.94 -5.16
C ALA A 80 -1.55 13.56 -5.28
N PRO A 81 -0.86 12.53 -5.79
CA PRO A 81 -1.45 11.21 -5.97
C PRO A 81 -1.81 10.54 -4.64
N ASP A 82 -2.51 9.40 -4.75
CA ASP A 82 -2.54 8.43 -3.66
C ASP A 82 -1.21 7.69 -3.61
N TRP A 83 -0.48 7.80 -2.51
CA TRP A 83 0.86 7.24 -2.37
C TRP A 83 0.88 5.71 -2.35
N SER A 84 -0.18 5.07 -1.83
CA SER A 84 -0.30 3.61 -1.85
C SER A 84 -0.50 3.09 -3.28
N ALA A 85 -1.34 3.78 -4.06
CA ALA A 85 -1.63 3.41 -5.45
C ALA A 85 -0.47 3.74 -6.40
N ASP A 86 0.13 4.92 -6.28
CA ASP A 86 1.29 5.32 -7.08
C ASP A 86 2.49 4.41 -6.81
N TRP A 87 2.76 4.07 -5.55
CA TRP A 87 3.79 3.09 -5.20
C TRP A 87 3.50 1.73 -5.84
N LEU A 88 2.27 1.22 -5.68
CA LEU A 88 1.88 -0.09 -6.21
C LEU A 88 2.11 -0.19 -7.72
N HIS A 89 1.71 0.86 -8.45
CA HIS A 89 1.87 0.91 -9.90
C HIS A 89 3.34 0.95 -10.31
N ARG A 90 4.15 1.79 -9.65
CA ARG A 90 5.59 1.92 -9.94
C ARG A 90 6.35 0.64 -9.63
N GLU A 91 6.09 0.02 -8.47
CA GLU A 91 6.73 -1.25 -8.08
C GLU A 91 6.36 -2.37 -9.07
N SER A 92 5.09 -2.44 -9.47
CA SER A 92 4.61 -3.43 -10.46
C SER A 92 5.27 -3.23 -11.82
N SER A 93 5.34 -1.97 -12.29
CA SER A 93 5.92 -1.64 -13.59
C SER A 93 7.43 -1.88 -13.62
N GLU A 94 8.13 -1.49 -12.56
CA GLU A 94 9.56 -1.72 -12.41
C GLU A 94 9.89 -3.21 -12.42
N LEU A 95 9.12 -4.02 -11.69
CA LEU A 95 9.34 -5.46 -11.64
C LEU A 95 9.09 -6.14 -12.99
N LEU A 96 8.05 -5.72 -13.71
CA LEU A 96 7.80 -6.18 -15.08
C LEU A 96 8.93 -5.79 -16.04
N ASP A 97 9.45 -4.57 -15.96
CA ASP A 97 10.56 -4.12 -16.80
C ASP A 97 11.87 -4.84 -16.47
N LEU A 98 12.15 -5.11 -15.20
CA LEU A 98 13.30 -5.91 -14.77
C LEU A 98 13.26 -7.31 -15.38
N TRP A 99 12.11 -7.99 -15.29
CA TRP A 99 11.93 -9.31 -15.91
C TRP A 99 11.96 -9.27 -17.42
N ALA A 100 11.31 -8.27 -18.05
CA ALA A 100 11.31 -8.12 -19.50
C ALA A 100 12.73 -7.93 -20.06
N ARG A 101 13.55 -7.11 -19.42
CA ARG A 101 14.95 -6.90 -19.82
C ARG A 101 15.79 -8.16 -19.65
N ARG A 102 15.60 -8.89 -18.54
CA ARG A 102 16.35 -10.13 -18.27
C ARG A 102 15.95 -11.26 -19.23
N ASP A 103 14.65 -11.44 -19.44
CA ASP A 103 14.11 -12.63 -20.09
C ASP A 103 13.98 -12.44 -21.62
N TYR A 104 13.86 -11.18 -22.10
CA TYR A 104 13.60 -10.86 -23.51
C TYR A 104 14.49 -9.74 -24.08
N ALA A 105 15.41 -9.16 -23.31
CA ALA A 105 16.27 -8.05 -23.72
C ALA A 105 15.51 -6.82 -24.27
N ALA A 106 14.27 -6.60 -23.81
CA ALA A 106 13.41 -5.50 -24.22
C ALA A 106 12.66 -4.91 -23.02
N ALA A 107 12.17 -3.67 -23.17
CA ALA A 107 11.24 -3.09 -22.20
C ALA A 107 9.89 -3.82 -22.26
N TYR A 108 9.20 -3.94 -21.12
CA TYR A 108 7.90 -4.63 -21.01
C TYR A 108 6.89 -4.06 -22.01
N ALA A 109 6.87 -2.73 -22.18
CA ALA A 109 5.99 -2.04 -23.12
C ALA A 109 6.16 -2.51 -24.59
N ASN A 110 7.37 -2.96 -24.96
CA ASN A 110 7.73 -3.35 -26.33
C ASN A 110 7.57 -4.85 -26.60
N LEU A 111 7.16 -5.63 -25.59
CA LEU A 111 6.91 -7.06 -25.76
C LEU A 111 5.60 -7.36 -26.50
N GLY A 112 5.53 -8.54 -27.09
CA GLY A 112 4.29 -9.11 -27.62
C GLY A 112 3.30 -9.46 -26.51
N GLU A 113 2.02 -9.58 -26.87
CA GLU A 113 0.96 -9.92 -25.92
C GLU A 113 1.17 -11.26 -25.19
N PRO A 114 1.68 -12.35 -25.82
CA PRO A 114 1.97 -13.59 -25.10
C PRO A 114 3.01 -13.41 -23.99
N GLU A 115 4.10 -12.69 -24.26
CA GLU A 115 5.16 -12.43 -23.29
C GLU A 115 4.66 -11.52 -22.16
N LYS A 116 3.91 -10.47 -22.51
CA LYS A 116 3.27 -9.58 -21.52
C LYS A 116 2.33 -10.34 -20.60
N ALA A 117 1.48 -11.21 -21.16
CA ALA A 117 0.54 -12.01 -20.38
C ALA A 117 1.26 -12.97 -19.42
N SER A 118 2.34 -13.60 -19.87
CA SER A 118 3.19 -14.47 -19.04
C SER A 118 3.79 -13.70 -17.86
N LEU A 119 4.44 -12.56 -18.12
CA LEU A 119 5.05 -11.73 -17.08
C LEU A 119 4.01 -11.14 -16.11
N LYS A 120 2.83 -10.76 -16.62
CA LYS A 120 1.71 -10.30 -15.79
C LYS A 120 1.19 -11.39 -14.86
N ALA A 121 1.04 -12.62 -15.34
CA ALA A 121 0.62 -13.74 -14.48
C ALA A 121 1.65 -14.00 -13.37
N ARG A 122 2.95 -13.95 -13.71
CA ARG A 122 4.04 -14.02 -12.73
C ARG A 122 4.00 -12.87 -11.72
N LEU A 123 3.74 -11.64 -12.17
CA LEU A 123 3.60 -10.46 -11.31
C LEU A 123 2.46 -10.65 -10.32
N GLN A 124 1.30 -11.13 -10.76
CA GLN A 124 0.17 -11.37 -9.87
C GLN A 124 0.49 -12.40 -8.79
N ALA A 125 1.19 -13.48 -9.14
CA ALA A 125 1.64 -14.46 -8.14
C ALA A 125 2.61 -13.83 -7.12
N GLU A 126 3.58 -13.03 -7.57
CA GLU A 126 4.57 -12.36 -6.71
C GLU A 126 3.94 -11.30 -5.80
N MET A 127 3.06 -10.45 -6.34
CA MET A 127 2.51 -9.29 -5.63
C MET A 127 1.37 -9.66 -4.68
N ARG A 128 0.56 -10.67 -5.04
CA ARG A 128 -0.62 -11.07 -4.25
C ARG A 128 -0.31 -12.13 -3.20
N SER A 129 0.79 -12.88 -3.35
CA SER A 129 1.16 -13.90 -2.38
C SER A 129 1.50 -13.27 -1.02
N ASN A 130 0.93 -13.84 0.04
CA ASN A 130 1.18 -13.37 1.39
C ASN A 130 2.39 -14.08 1.99
N THR A 131 3.51 -13.36 2.04
CA THR A 131 4.79 -13.83 2.55
C THR A 131 5.08 -13.34 3.97
N TYR A 132 4.06 -12.86 4.68
CA TYR A 132 4.17 -12.52 6.10
C TYR A 132 4.17 -13.80 6.95
N ASP A 133 5.28 -14.01 7.65
CA ASP A 133 5.41 -15.03 8.69
C ASP A 133 4.97 -14.43 10.04
N ALA A 134 3.95 -15.00 10.66
CA ALA A 134 3.41 -14.52 11.93
C ALA A 134 4.31 -14.82 13.14
N ASP A 135 5.07 -15.91 13.11
CA ASP A 135 5.96 -16.32 14.19
C ASP A 135 7.25 -15.48 14.15
N ALA A 136 7.81 -15.28 12.95
CA ALA A 136 9.00 -14.44 12.75
C ALA A 136 8.66 -12.94 12.59
N GLN A 137 7.38 -12.59 12.51
CA GLN A 137 6.87 -11.24 12.24
C GLN A 137 7.56 -10.57 11.04
N THR A 138 7.82 -11.33 9.98
CA THR A 138 8.68 -10.90 8.87
C THR A 138 7.96 -11.03 7.54
N ILE A 139 8.04 -10.00 6.69
CA ILE A 139 7.68 -10.11 5.27
C ILE A 139 8.93 -10.46 4.48
N THR A 140 8.88 -11.54 3.70
CA THR A 140 9.96 -11.90 2.76
C THR A 140 9.56 -11.59 1.32
N VAL A 141 10.37 -10.83 0.59
CA VAL A 141 10.16 -10.55 -0.84
C VAL A 141 11.24 -11.19 -1.69
N SER A 142 10.97 -11.45 -2.97
CA SER A 142 12.02 -11.93 -3.89
C SER A 142 13.13 -10.88 -4.05
N ASN A 143 14.31 -11.32 -4.49
CA ASN A 143 15.42 -10.39 -4.76
C ASN A 143 15.10 -9.42 -5.90
N ASP A 144 14.32 -9.85 -6.90
CA ASP A 144 13.87 -8.98 -7.99
C ASP A 144 12.92 -7.89 -7.45
N ARG A 145 11.98 -8.27 -6.58
CA ARG A 145 11.07 -7.33 -5.92
C ARG A 145 11.81 -6.39 -4.97
N ALA A 146 12.81 -6.88 -4.25
CA ALA A 146 13.69 -6.03 -3.42
C ALA A 146 14.40 -4.95 -4.25
N LEU A 147 14.89 -5.30 -5.44
CA LEU A 147 15.49 -4.34 -6.36
C LEU A 147 14.45 -3.31 -6.86
N ALA A 148 13.24 -3.77 -7.23
CA ALA A 148 12.16 -2.88 -7.63
C ALA A 148 11.78 -1.90 -6.50
N ILE A 149 11.65 -2.39 -5.26
CA ILE A 149 11.40 -1.57 -4.06
C ILE A 149 12.50 -0.50 -3.91
N SER A 150 13.77 -0.86 -4.06
CA SER A 150 14.88 0.09 -3.96
C SER A 150 14.80 1.19 -5.02
N ASN A 151 14.45 0.83 -6.26
CA ASN A 151 14.34 1.79 -7.37
C ASN A 151 13.15 2.75 -7.16
N VAL A 152 12.01 2.23 -6.68
CA VAL A 152 10.84 3.05 -6.34
C VAL A 152 11.12 3.94 -5.12
N ALA A 153 11.82 3.44 -4.10
CA ALA A 153 12.24 4.24 -2.95
C ALA A 153 13.11 5.43 -3.39
N ALA A 154 14.03 5.22 -4.34
CA ALA A 154 14.86 6.30 -4.89
C ALA A 154 14.03 7.41 -5.56
N HIS A 155 12.94 7.04 -6.25
CA HIS A 155 11.99 8.01 -6.81
C HIS A 155 11.38 8.90 -5.71
N TYR A 156 10.88 8.32 -4.63
CA TYR A 156 10.29 9.10 -3.53
C TYR A 156 11.33 9.91 -2.76
N VAL A 157 12.55 9.38 -2.58
CA VAL A 157 13.66 10.14 -2.01
C VAL A 157 13.97 11.39 -2.85
N SER A 158 13.95 11.28 -4.18
CA SER A 158 14.09 12.44 -5.07
C SER A 158 12.88 13.37 -4.97
N LEU A 159 11.66 12.84 -5.09
CA LEU A 159 10.42 13.61 -5.12
C LEU A 159 10.23 14.51 -3.89
N PHE A 160 10.50 13.99 -2.69
CA PHE A 160 10.34 14.72 -1.43
C PHE A 160 11.55 15.63 -1.07
N SER A 161 12.55 15.72 -1.95
CA SER A 161 13.76 16.54 -1.79
C SER A 161 13.72 17.85 -2.60
N ASN A 162 14.91 18.41 -2.86
CA ASN A 162 15.17 19.52 -3.76
C ASN A 162 15.74 19.10 -5.14
N ASP A 163 15.74 17.81 -5.47
CA ASP A 163 16.29 17.30 -6.72
C ASP A 163 15.64 17.97 -7.94
N PRO A 164 16.39 18.67 -8.81
CA PRO A 164 15.85 19.31 -10.01
C PRO A 164 15.12 18.33 -10.94
N ALA A 165 15.49 17.05 -10.95
CA ALA A 165 14.88 16.04 -11.82
C ALA A 165 13.38 15.81 -11.52
N THR A 166 12.93 16.12 -10.29
CA THR A 166 11.54 15.94 -9.85
C THR A 166 10.82 17.27 -9.61
N GLN A 167 11.41 18.41 -9.99
CA GLN A 167 10.82 19.74 -9.80
C GLN A 167 9.45 19.88 -10.48
N THR A 168 9.36 19.55 -11.77
CA THR A 168 8.09 19.65 -12.53
C THR A 168 7.01 18.78 -11.90
N LEU A 169 7.38 17.63 -11.34
CA LEU A 169 6.45 16.73 -10.67
C LEU A 169 5.95 17.33 -9.36
N ARG A 170 6.85 17.92 -8.55
CA ARG A 170 6.47 18.66 -7.33
C ARG A 170 5.52 19.81 -7.64
N GLU A 171 5.79 20.59 -8.70
CA GLU A 171 4.89 21.66 -9.14
C GLU A 171 3.50 21.11 -9.50
N GLY A 172 3.44 20.02 -10.27
CA GLY A 172 2.20 19.33 -10.62
C GLY A 172 1.42 18.78 -9.42
N TYR A 173 2.14 18.36 -8.37
CA TYR A 173 1.56 17.85 -7.12
C TYR A 173 1.32 18.94 -6.07
N ALA A 174 1.56 20.21 -6.40
CA ALA A 174 1.51 21.34 -5.46
C ALA A 174 2.37 21.12 -4.19
N MET A 175 3.50 20.43 -4.35
CA MET A 175 4.47 20.17 -3.29
C MET A 175 5.49 21.31 -3.21
N ARG A 176 5.85 21.69 -1.97
CA ARG A 176 7.02 22.55 -1.79
C ARG A 176 8.30 21.78 -2.11
N ASN A 177 9.28 22.49 -2.67
CA ASN A 177 10.65 22.01 -2.71
C ASN A 177 11.13 21.69 -1.28
N ASP A 178 11.90 20.62 -1.11
CA ASP A 178 12.37 20.15 0.19
C ASP A 178 11.25 19.84 1.19
N THR A 179 10.19 19.17 0.71
CA THR A 179 9.07 18.79 1.58
C THR A 179 9.55 18.05 2.83
N VAL A 180 10.51 17.13 2.67
CA VAL A 180 11.22 16.43 3.73
C VAL A 180 12.74 16.62 3.54
N PRO A 181 13.38 17.55 4.30
CA PRO A 181 14.80 17.87 4.10
C PRO A 181 15.77 16.74 4.43
N ASP A 182 15.50 16.00 5.51
CA ASP A 182 16.35 14.93 6.01
C ASP A 182 16.27 13.68 5.10
N LEU A 183 17.42 13.16 4.67
CA LEU A 183 17.50 12.01 3.78
C LEU A 183 16.97 10.72 4.44
N ARG A 184 17.29 10.49 5.72
CA ARG A 184 16.85 9.30 6.45
C ARG A 184 15.32 9.30 6.56
N HIS A 185 14.72 10.44 6.89
CA HIS A 185 13.27 10.59 6.93
C HIS A 185 12.61 10.29 5.58
N ARG A 186 13.24 10.66 4.45
CA ARG A 186 12.74 10.30 3.11
C ARG A 186 12.82 8.80 2.84
N GLN A 187 13.85 8.12 3.31
CA GLN A 187 13.99 6.67 3.18
C GLN A 187 12.95 5.93 4.03
N GLU A 188 12.71 6.39 5.27
CA GLU A 188 11.67 5.85 6.16
C GLU A 188 10.27 6.08 5.61
N LEU A 189 10.01 7.28 5.05
CA LEU A 189 8.77 7.60 4.35
C LEU A 189 8.50 6.63 3.19
N ALA A 190 9.53 6.28 2.41
CA ALA A 190 9.41 5.29 1.34
C ALA A 190 9.03 3.91 1.90
N GLY A 191 9.59 3.50 3.06
CA GLY A 191 9.18 2.28 3.76
C GLY A 191 7.71 2.28 4.15
N PHE A 192 7.21 3.40 4.69
CA PHE A 192 5.79 3.54 5.00
C PHE A 192 4.90 3.38 3.76
N PHE A 193 5.21 4.05 2.64
CA PHE A 193 4.47 3.91 1.38
C PHE A 193 4.55 2.50 0.78
N PHE A 194 5.71 1.85 0.89
CA PHE A 194 5.83 0.43 0.57
C PHE A 194 4.83 -0.41 1.37
N TRP A 195 4.77 -0.24 2.68
CA TRP A 195 3.90 -1.05 3.54
C TRP A 195 2.42 -0.82 3.21
N THR A 196 2.01 0.42 2.95
CA THR A 196 0.61 0.72 2.57
C THR A 196 0.25 0.10 1.21
N SER A 197 1.19 0.07 0.27
CA SER A 197 1.05 -0.61 -1.02
C SER A 197 1.03 -2.13 -0.90
N TRP A 198 1.91 -2.71 -0.07
CA TRP A 198 1.95 -4.14 0.22
C TRP A 198 0.61 -4.63 0.76
N ALA A 199 0.02 -3.90 1.72
CA ALA A 199 -1.30 -4.23 2.25
C ALA A 199 -2.40 -4.16 1.17
N ALA A 200 -2.24 -3.28 0.19
CA ALA A 200 -3.22 -3.08 -0.88
C ALA A 200 -3.22 -4.19 -1.95
N ALA A 201 -2.08 -4.85 -2.17
CA ALA A 201 -1.95 -5.92 -3.16
C ALA A 201 -2.00 -7.33 -2.56
N THR A 202 -1.52 -7.50 -1.33
CA THR A 202 -1.32 -8.82 -0.71
C THR A 202 -2.62 -9.40 -0.21
N ASN A 203 -2.91 -10.63 -0.62
CA ASN A 203 -4.06 -11.40 -0.16
C ASN A 203 -4.05 -11.58 1.37
N ARG A 204 -5.22 -11.51 2.00
CA ARG A 204 -5.37 -11.93 3.40
C ARG A 204 -5.05 -13.43 3.53
N PRO A 205 -4.63 -13.91 4.72
CA PRO A 205 -4.55 -15.35 4.98
C PRO A 205 -5.87 -16.04 4.60
N ASP A 206 -5.77 -17.15 3.87
CA ASP A 206 -6.91 -17.98 3.45
C ASP A 206 -8.00 -17.26 2.64
N SER A 207 -7.68 -16.15 1.97
CA SER A 207 -8.63 -15.39 1.16
C SER A 207 -8.01 -14.89 -0.15
N PRO A 208 -8.76 -14.87 -1.27
CA PRO A 208 -8.26 -14.35 -2.55
C PRO A 208 -8.30 -12.81 -2.65
N ILE A 209 -8.69 -12.12 -1.58
CA ILE A 209 -8.89 -10.67 -1.52
C ILE A 209 -7.77 -10.04 -0.70
N SER A 210 -7.27 -8.86 -1.12
CA SER A 210 -6.24 -8.14 -0.37
C SER A 210 -6.73 -7.59 0.98
N TYR A 211 -5.81 -7.12 1.83
CA TYR A 211 -6.20 -6.51 3.13
C TYR A 211 -7.11 -5.29 2.95
N THR A 212 -7.03 -4.59 1.83
CA THR A 212 -7.85 -3.41 1.48
C THR A 212 -9.04 -3.75 0.58
N SER A 213 -9.46 -5.01 0.53
CA SER A 213 -10.59 -5.44 -0.31
C SER A 213 -10.36 -5.21 -1.81
N ASN A 214 -9.16 -5.49 -2.31
CA ASN A 214 -8.69 -5.27 -3.69
C ASN A 214 -8.70 -3.80 -4.14
N TRP A 215 -8.73 -2.84 -3.20
CA TRP A 215 -8.39 -1.46 -3.50
C TRP A 215 -6.85 -1.29 -3.50
N PRO A 216 -6.23 -0.46 -4.37
CA PRO A 216 -6.85 0.34 -5.43
C PRO A 216 -7.06 -0.50 -6.69
N TYR A 217 -7.84 0.02 -7.64
CA TYR A 217 -7.92 -0.58 -8.98
C TYR A 217 -6.54 -0.59 -9.64
N GLU A 218 -5.99 -1.78 -9.85
CA GLU A 218 -4.68 -1.99 -10.48
C GLU A 218 -4.72 -3.29 -11.29
N PRO A 219 -4.99 -3.20 -12.60
CA PRO A 219 -5.09 -4.36 -13.48
C PRO A 219 -3.84 -5.21 -13.56
N LEU A 220 -2.64 -4.65 -13.33
CA LEU A 220 -1.38 -5.41 -13.38
C LEU A 220 -1.35 -6.48 -12.29
N VAL A 221 -1.75 -6.13 -11.06
CA VAL A 221 -1.80 -7.06 -9.92
C VAL A 221 -3.17 -7.71 -9.74
N GLY A 222 -4.09 -7.50 -10.68
CA GLY A 222 -5.42 -8.14 -10.68
C GLY A 222 -6.37 -7.56 -9.63
N ASN A 223 -6.12 -6.35 -9.13
CA ASN A 223 -7.05 -5.69 -8.24
C ASN A 223 -8.29 -5.22 -9.02
N SER A 224 -9.43 -5.81 -8.67
CA SER A 224 -10.75 -5.48 -9.17
C SER A 224 -11.78 -5.57 -8.03
N PRO A 225 -12.94 -4.92 -8.16
CA PRO A 225 -13.98 -4.98 -7.13
C PRO A 225 -14.34 -6.43 -6.78
N THR A 226 -14.46 -6.70 -5.48
CA THR A 226 -14.75 -8.04 -4.98
C THR A 226 -16.21 -8.43 -5.26
N PRO A 227 -16.57 -9.72 -5.33
CA PRO A 227 -17.98 -10.12 -5.50
C PRO A 227 -18.91 -9.50 -4.47
N GLY A 228 -18.46 -9.39 -3.21
CA GLY A 228 -19.22 -8.73 -2.13
C GLY A 228 -19.40 -7.22 -2.28
N SER A 229 -18.75 -6.58 -3.27
CA SER A 229 -18.99 -5.18 -3.60
C SER A 229 -20.23 -4.98 -4.51
N PHE A 230 -20.75 -6.05 -5.11
CA PHE A 230 -21.87 -6.02 -6.05
C PHE A 230 -23.18 -6.59 -5.49
N ILE A 231 -23.16 -7.10 -4.25
CA ILE A 231 -24.28 -7.79 -3.58
C ILE A 231 -24.60 -7.04 -2.30
#